data_AF-A0A363N5Z3-F1
#
_entry.id   AF-A0A363N5Z3-F1
#
_cell.length_a   1.000
_cell.length_b   1.000
_cell.length_c   1.000
_cell.angle_alpha   90.00
_cell.angle_beta   90.00
_cell.angle_gamma   90.00
#
_symmetry.space_group_name_H-M   'P 1'
#
loop_
_entity.id
_entity.type
_entity.pdbx_description
1 polymer ?
#
loop_
_entity_poly.entity_id
_entity_poly.type
_entity_poly.pdbx_seq_one_letter_code
_entity_poly.pdbx_strand_id
1 'polypeptide(L)'
;MKKEQIKKEYILELETLIKEKRKKFEKLSGVEKDVAKYHYLEEFNDFVALCNRRLNEIMDKHGFIIQNDKEFEDFTSFIKPVVENLHKKYYEGLGG
;
A
#
# COMPACT_ATOMS: atom_id res chain seq x y z
N MET A 1 9.64 -13.79 14.26
CA MET A 1 10.21 -12.43 14.38
C MET A 1 10.28 -11.71 13.03
N LYS A 2 10.94 -12.26 12.00
CA LYS A 2 11.07 -11.60 10.68
C LYS A 2 9.73 -11.23 10.00
N LYS A 3 8.76 -12.15 9.90
CA LYS A 3 7.44 -11.89 9.28
C LYS A 3 6.71 -10.70 9.93
N GLU A 4 6.74 -10.60 11.26
CA GLU A 4 6.14 -9.47 11.99
C GLU A 4 6.88 -8.14 11.76
N GLN A 5 8.20 -8.17 11.65
CA GLN A 5 8.99 -6.98 11.31
C GLN A 5 8.67 -6.49 9.89
N ILE A 6 8.62 -7.41 8.92
CA ILE A 6 8.20 -7.13 7.54
C ILE A 6 6.80 -6.51 7.54
N LYS A 7 5.84 -7.10 8.26
CA LYS A 7 4.47 -6.59 8.36
C LYS A 7 4.43 -5.16 8.91
N LYS A 8 5.15 -4.89 10.01
CA LYS A 8 5.17 -3.56 10.63
C LYS A 8 5.79 -2.51 9.70
N GLU A 9 6.93 -2.84 9.10
CA GLU A 9 7.60 -1.95 8.15
C GLU A 9 6.73 -1.70 6.92
N TYR A 10 6.08 -2.75 6.40
CA TYR A 10 5.17 -2.64 5.27
C TYR A 10 3.96 -1.75 5.58
N ILE A 11 3.35 -1.87 6.77
CA ILE A 11 2.25 -0.99 7.18
C ILE A 11 2.70 0.48 7.18
N LEU A 12 3.87 0.78 7.75
CA LEU A 12 4.40 2.14 7.80
C LEU A 12 4.71 2.71 6.41
N GLU A 13 5.27 1.87 5.52
CA GLU A 13 5.53 2.24 4.13
C GLU A 13 4.23 2.57 3.39
N LEU A 14 3.20 1.72 3.52
CA LEU A 14 1.88 1.94 2.92
C LEU A 14 1.24 3.25 3.39
N GLU A 15 1.27 3.52 4.70
CA GLU A 15 0.75 4.78 5.27
C GLU A 15 1.47 6.00 4.73
N THR A 16 2.79 5.89 4.56
CA THR A 16 3.63 6.97 4.01
C THR A 16 3.27 7.23 2.55
N LEU A 17 3.20 6.19 1.72
CA LEU A 17 2.88 6.33 0.29
C LEU A 17 1.47 6.93 0.06
N ILE A 18 0.46 6.48 0.84
CA ILE A 18 -0.89 7.06 0.77
C ILE A 18 -0.84 8.54 1.11
N LYS A 19 -0.20 8.90 2.23
CA LYS A 19 -0.08 10.29 2.67
C LYS A 19 0.62 11.16 1.62
N GLU A 20 1.69 10.67 1.01
CA GLU A 20 2.41 11.39 -0.05
C GLU A 20 1.57 11.61 -1.29
N LYS A 21 0.82 10.60 -1.74
CA LYS A 21 -0.09 10.77 -2.87
C LYS A 21 -1.24 11.74 -2.55
N ARG A 22 -1.80 11.69 -1.33
CA ARG A 22 -2.87 12.61 -0.90
C ARG A 22 -2.46 14.07 -0.83
N LYS A 23 -1.25 14.34 -0.35
CA LYS A 23 -0.69 15.70 -0.28
C LYS A 23 -0.77 16.45 -1.62
N LYS A 24 -0.77 15.73 -2.75
CA LYS A 24 -0.89 16.32 -4.09
C LYS A 24 -2.21 17.07 -4.29
N PHE A 25 -3.31 16.59 -3.69
CA PHE A 25 -4.63 17.22 -3.83
C PHE A 25 -5.15 17.88 -2.55
N GLU A 26 -4.54 17.61 -1.38
CA GLU A 26 -4.90 18.30 -0.13
C GLU A 26 -4.72 19.82 -0.19
N LYS A 27 -3.76 20.29 -1.01
CA LYS A 27 -3.48 21.71 -1.21
C LYS A 27 -4.35 22.37 -2.29
N LEU A 28 -5.11 21.58 -3.05
CA LEU A 28 -5.99 22.07 -4.11
C LEU A 28 -7.37 22.40 -3.54
N SER A 29 -8.14 23.20 -4.27
CA SER A 29 -9.51 23.57 -3.92
C SER A 29 -10.43 23.56 -5.13
N GLY A 30 -11.74 23.50 -4.89
CA GLY A 30 -12.75 23.47 -5.96
C GLY A 30 -12.54 22.34 -6.96
N VAL A 31 -12.79 22.64 -8.24
CA VAL A 31 -12.75 21.67 -9.35
C VAL A 31 -11.38 21.01 -9.50
N GLU A 32 -10.27 21.73 -9.26
CA GLU A 32 -8.92 21.17 -9.37
C GLU A 32 -8.70 20.05 -8.36
N LYS A 33 -9.26 20.18 -7.15
CA LYS A 33 -9.23 19.12 -6.14
C LYS A 33 -10.02 17.90 -6.57
N ASP A 34 -11.18 18.09 -7.18
CA ASP A 34 -12.05 17.00 -7.61
C ASP A 34 -11.42 16.22 -8.77
N VAL A 35 -10.82 16.91 -9.75
CA VAL A 35 -10.06 16.29 -10.85
C VAL A 35 -8.86 15.51 -10.30
N ALA A 36 -8.11 16.09 -9.35
CA ALA A 36 -6.96 15.39 -8.77
C ALA A 36 -7.37 14.16 -7.92
N LYS A 37 -8.50 14.22 -7.21
CA LYS A 37 -9.09 13.05 -6.54
C LYS A 37 -9.51 11.98 -7.55
N TYR A 38 -10.10 12.37 -8.68
CA TYR A 38 -10.48 11.43 -9.74
C TYR A 38 -9.26 10.69 -10.30
N HIS A 39 -8.20 11.40 -10.68
CA HIS A 39 -6.97 10.77 -11.14
C HIS A 39 -6.31 9.90 -10.07
N TYR A 40 -6.34 10.31 -8.80
CA TYR A 40 -5.87 9.47 -7.70
C TYR A 40 -6.62 8.12 -7.64
N LEU A 41 -7.92 8.10 -7.92
CA LEU A 41 -8.70 6.87 -8.00
C LEU A 41 -8.32 6.01 -9.21
N GLU A 42 -8.11 6.62 -10.37
CA GLU A 42 -7.70 5.92 -11.60
C GLU A 42 -6.33 5.23 -11.44
N GLU A 43 -5.41 5.85 -10.71
CA GLU A 43 -4.06 5.34 -10.45
C GLU A 43 -4.01 4.19 -9.41
N PHE A 44 -5.15 3.65 -8.96
CA PHE A 44 -5.16 2.64 -7.90
C PHE A 44 -4.37 1.37 -8.27
N ASN A 45 -4.50 0.88 -9.50
CA ASN A 45 -3.77 -0.32 -9.94
C ASN A 45 -2.25 -0.10 -9.96
N ASP A 46 -1.81 1.06 -10.41
CA ASP A 46 -0.39 1.44 -10.39
C ASP A 46 0.13 1.56 -8.96
N PHE A 47 -0.71 2.06 -8.06
CA PHE A 47 -0.40 2.12 -6.65
C PHE A 47 -0.27 0.73 -6.02
N VAL A 48 -1.15 -0.22 -6.35
CA VAL A 48 -1.02 -1.62 -5.91
C VAL A 48 0.29 -2.23 -6.42
N ALA A 49 0.66 -1.99 -7.68
CA ALA A 49 1.93 -2.46 -8.23
C ALA A 49 3.14 -1.89 -7.48
N LEU A 50 3.09 -0.61 -7.10
CA LEU A 50 4.12 0.02 -6.25
C LEU A 50 4.19 -0.63 -4.87
N CYS A 51 3.04 -0.89 -4.23
CA CYS A 51 2.98 -1.53 -2.92
C CYS A 51 3.60 -2.94 -2.95
N ASN A 52 3.30 -3.73 -3.98
CA ASN A 52 3.88 -5.06 -4.17
C ASN A 52 5.40 -4.99 -4.34
N ARG A 53 5.90 -4.01 -5.11
CA ARG A 53 7.36 -3.80 -5.25
C ARG A 53 8.02 -3.49 -3.91
N ARG A 54 7.41 -2.60 -3.11
CA ARG A 54 7.91 -2.26 -1.76
C ARG A 54 7.91 -3.46 -0.82
N LEU A 55 6.87 -4.29 -0.86
CA LEU A 55 6.83 -5.51 -0.06
C LEU A 55 8.01 -6.43 -0.38
N ASN A 56 8.32 -6.63 -1.67
CA ASN A 56 9.46 -7.43 -2.10
C ASN A 56 10.79 -6.82 -1.62
N GLU A 57 10.98 -5.51 -1.76
CA GLU A 57 12.18 -4.81 -1.27
C GLU A 57 12.36 -4.98 0.26
N ILE A 58 11.27 -4.91 1.02
CA ILE A 58 11.29 -5.15 2.47
C ILE A 58 11.64 -6.61 2.77
N MET A 59 11.05 -7.57 2.04
CA MET A 59 11.39 -8.99 2.20
C MET A 59 12.87 -9.25 1.94
N ASP A 60 13.42 -8.69 0.87
CA ASP A 60 14.83 -8.79 0.50
C ASP A 60 15.75 -8.21 1.58
N LYS A 61 15.39 -7.02 2.10
CA LYS A 61 16.11 -6.36 3.21
C LYS A 61 16.20 -7.22 4.47
N HIS A 62 15.15 -7.99 4.77
CA HIS A 62 15.11 -8.91 5.92
C HIS A 62 15.68 -10.30 5.61
N GLY A 63 16.14 -10.53 4.37
CA GLY A 63 16.60 -11.83 3.88
C GLY A 63 15.50 -12.89 4.01
N PHE A 64 14.26 -12.51 3.73
CA PHE A 64 13.10 -13.39 3.76
C PHE A 64 12.83 -13.92 2.36
N ILE A 65 13.22 -15.16 2.12
CA ILE A 65 13.07 -15.85 0.84
C ILE A 65 11.96 -16.88 0.99
N ILE A 66 10.97 -16.84 0.11
CA ILE A 66 9.92 -17.85 0.01
C ILE A 66 10.48 -19.02 -0.82
N GLN A 67 10.53 -20.21 -0.23
CA GLN A 67 11.18 -21.38 -0.86
C GLN A 67 10.21 -22.34 -1.55
N ASN A 68 8.93 -22.31 -1.17
CA ASN A 68 7.92 -23.23 -1.69
C ASN A 68 6.50 -22.63 -1.59
N ASP A 69 5.55 -23.30 -2.23
CA ASP A 69 4.15 -22.87 -2.32
C ASP A 69 3.47 -22.75 -0.95
N LYS A 70 3.80 -23.65 -0.01
CA LYS A 70 3.25 -23.59 1.35
C LYS A 70 3.71 -22.33 2.09
N GLU A 71 4.99 -21.98 1.99
CA GLU A 71 5.51 -20.75 2.57
C GLU A 71 4.91 -19.50 1.91
N PHE A 72 4.65 -19.58 0.60
CA PHE A 72 3.97 -18.53 -0.15
C PHE A 72 2.53 -18.34 0.36
N GLU A 73 1.76 -19.41 0.49
CA GLU A 73 0.38 -19.38 1.00
C GLU A 73 0.32 -18.87 2.44
N ASP A 74 1.23 -19.35 3.30
CA ASP A 74 1.33 -18.93 4.70
C ASP A 74 1.65 -17.43 4.80
N PHE A 75 2.60 -16.94 4.00
CA PHE A 75 2.97 -15.53 4.00
C PHE A 75 1.87 -14.65 3.40
N THR A 76 1.27 -15.09 2.30
CA THR A 76 0.16 -14.36 1.65
C THR A 76 -1.03 -14.26 2.59
N SER A 77 -1.41 -15.35 3.26
CA SER A 77 -2.50 -15.33 4.26
C SER A 77 -2.19 -14.39 5.42
N PHE A 78 -0.91 -14.32 5.83
CA PHE A 78 -0.47 -13.44 6.90
C PHE A 78 -0.50 -11.94 6.52
N ILE A 79 -0.15 -11.60 5.28
CA ILE A 79 -0.12 -10.21 4.79
C ILE A 79 -1.46 -9.75 4.23
N LYS A 80 -2.34 -10.66 3.79
CA LYS A 80 -3.65 -10.36 3.21
C LYS A 80 -4.46 -9.32 3.99
N PRO A 81 -4.59 -9.37 5.33
CA PRO A 81 -5.32 -8.35 6.08
C PRO A 81 -4.73 -6.94 5.95
N VAL A 82 -3.42 -6.82 5.73
CA VAL A 82 -2.76 -5.52 5.51
C VAL A 82 -3.16 -4.94 4.16
N VAL A 83 -3.20 -5.78 3.12
CA VAL A 83 -3.59 -5.38 1.76
C VAL A 83 -5.09 -5.06 1.69
N GLU A 84 -5.93 -5.81 2.40
CA GLU A 84 -7.36 -5.48 2.50
C GLU A 84 -7.59 -4.14 3.21
N ASN A 85 -6.79 -3.84 4.24
CA ASN A 85 -6.84 -2.56 4.91
C ASN A 85 -6.29 -1.41 4.04
N LEU A 86 -5.31 -1.69 3.17
CA LEU A 86 -4.77 -0.74 2.21
C LEU A 86 -5.87 -0.19 1.29
N HIS A 87 -6.74 -1.05 0.76
CA HIS A 87 -7.87 -0.61 -0.06
C HIS A 87 -8.71 0.43 0.68
N LYS A 88 -9.18 0.09 1.89
CA LYS A 88 -9.97 1.01 2.72
C LYS A 88 -9.23 2.32 2.97
N LYS A 89 -7.98 2.24 3.39
CA LYS A 89 -7.13 3.40 3.65
C LYS A 89 -6.85 4.22 2.41
N TYR A 90 -6.82 3.65 1.20
CA TYR A 90 -6.58 4.41 -0.03
C TYR A 90 -7.78 5.29 -0.38
N TYR A 91 -8.99 4.76 -0.23
CA TYR A 91 -10.25 5.44 -0.56
C TYR A 91 -10.77 6.37 0.54
N GLU A 92 -10.28 6.23 1.77
CA GLU A 92 -10.68 7.06 2.91
C GLU A 92 -10.52 8.57 2.65
N GLY A 93 -11.48 9.40 3.07
CA GLY A 93 -11.39 10.85 2.88
C GLY A 93 -11.50 11.34 1.42
N LEU A 94 -11.80 10.46 0.46
CA LEU A 94 -12.10 10.85 -0.92
C LEU A 94 -13.58 11.20 -1.14
N GLY A 95 -14.46 10.88 -0.18
CA GLY A 95 -15.86 11.33 -0.17
C GLY A 95 -16.00 12.85 -0.18
N GLY A 96 -17.04 13.33 -0.86
CA GLY A 96 -17.49 14.72 -0.82
C GLY A 96 -18.04 15.11 0.54
#